data_AF-A0A3N5RE67-F1
#
_entry.id   AF-A0A3N5RE67-F1
#
_cell.length_a   1.000
_cell.length_b   1.000
_cell.length_c   1.000
_cell.angle_alpha   90.00
_cell.angle_beta   90.00
_cell.angle_gamma   90.00
#
_symmetry.space_group_name_H-M   'P 1'
#
loop_
_entity.id
_entity.type
_entity.pdbx_description
1 polymer ?
#
loop_
_entity_poly.entity_id
_entity_poly.type
_entity_poly.pdbx_seq_one_letter_code
_entity_poly.pdbx_strand_id
1 'polypeptide(L)'
;MLVKVDKIVEGNKIKVVELDIDNYGSVIPLRELELKLPEDDSVIKVLSSTEYAAIFTEGEIDEGATIILANSVSLDELNEEKKRAIDAMNKK
;
A
#
# COMPACT_ATOMS: atom_id res chain seq x y z
N MET A 1 3.96 -3.86 -0.51
CA MET A 1 2.68 -4.37 0.04
C MET A 1 1.56 -3.44 -0.37
N LEU A 2 0.33 -3.94 -0.53
CA LEU A 2 -0.84 -3.11 -0.79
C LEU A 2 -1.44 -2.67 0.54
N VAL A 3 -1.72 -1.37 0.66
CA VAL A 3 -2.34 -0.83 1.87
C VAL A 3 -3.44 0.17 1.53
N LYS A 4 -4.43 0.25 2.41
CA LYS A 4 -5.41 1.32 2.44
C LYS A 4 -4.92 2.43 3.35
N VAL A 5 -4.92 3.66 2.88
CA VAL A 5 -4.58 4.81 3.73
C VAL A 5 -5.77 5.10 4.64
N ASP A 6 -5.58 4.99 5.95
CA ASP A 6 -6.61 5.31 6.93
C ASP A 6 -6.51 6.78 7.35
N LYS A 7 -5.38 7.14 7.98
CA LYS A 7 -5.08 8.52 8.35
C LYS A 7 -3.60 8.74 8.61
N ILE A 8 -3.16 9.97 8.35
CA ILE A 8 -1.83 10.43 8.72
C ILE A 8 -1.87 10.93 10.17
N VAL A 9 -0.96 10.43 11.00
CA VAL A 9 -0.83 10.79 12.41
C VAL A 9 0.27 11.84 12.54
N GLU A 10 0.05 12.85 13.40
CA GLU A 10 1.06 13.87 13.68
C GLU A 10 2.37 13.24 14.19
N GLY A 11 3.52 13.68 13.64
CA GLY A 11 4.85 13.16 13.97
C GLY A 11 5.41 12.12 13.01
N ASN A 12 5.25 12.31 11.69
CA ASN A 12 5.77 11.43 10.63
C ASN A 12 5.31 9.98 10.76
N LYS A 13 4.05 9.76 11.14
CA LYS A 13 3.46 8.43 11.23
C LYS A 13 2.21 8.35 10.37
N ILE A 14 1.94 7.17 9.84
CA ILE A 14 0.72 6.91 9.08
C ILE A 14 0.09 5.61 9.56
N LYS A 15 -1.23 5.63 9.72
CA LYS A 15 -2.02 4.43 9.90
C LYS A 15 -2.53 3.98 8.54
N VAL A 16 -2.19 2.75 8.23
CA VAL A 16 -2.60 2.09 7.00
C VAL A 16 -3.18 0.73 7.33
N VAL A 17 -4.08 0.24 6.50
CA VAL A 17 -4.63 -1.12 6.64
C VAL A 17 -3.96 -1.98 5.59
N GLU A 18 -3.28 -3.04 6.01
CA GLU A 18 -2.75 -4.04 5.10
C GLU A 18 -3.91 -4.70 4.34
N LEU A 19 -3.79 -4.73 3.02
CA LEU A 19 -4.77 -5.31 2.13
C LEU A 19 -4.17 -6.52 1.44
N ASP A 20 -4.97 -7.56 1.30
CA ASP A 20 -4.62 -8.75 0.55
C ASP A 20 -5.70 -9.09 -0.48
N ILE A 21 -5.34 -9.89 -1.46
CA ILE A 21 -6.22 -10.29 -2.55
C ILE A 21 -6.60 -11.76 -2.32
N ASP A 22 -7.89 -11.98 -2.05
CA ASP A 22 -8.41 -13.34 -1.89
C ASP A 22 -8.46 -14.09 -3.24
N ASN A 23 -8.67 -15.41 -3.21
CA ASN A 23 -8.79 -16.28 -4.39
C ASN A 23 -9.88 -15.84 -5.39
N TYR A 24 -10.86 -15.07 -4.95
CA TYR A 24 -11.88 -14.47 -5.84
C TYR A 24 -11.46 -13.15 -6.48
N GLY A 25 -10.23 -12.67 -6.23
CA GLY A 25 -9.74 -11.40 -6.72
C GLY A 25 -10.35 -10.19 -5.98
N SER A 26 -10.93 -10.39 -4.80
CA SER A 26 -11.46 -9.31 -3.96
C SER A 26 -10.37 -8.80 -3.01
N VAL A 27 -10.30 -7.48 -2.84
CA VAL A 27 -9.37 -6.84 -1.90
C VAL A 27 -10.00 -6.91 -0.51
N ILE A 28 -9.32 -7.57 0.43
CA ILE A 28 -9.78 -7.72 1.81
C ILE A 28 -8.78 -7.06 2.78
N PRO A 29 -9.26 -6.34 3.81
CA PRO A 29 -8.41 -5.84 4.86
C PRO A 29 -7.95 -6.98 5.77
N LEU A 30 -6.64 -7.06 6.02
CA LEU A 30 -6.05 -8.04 6.91
C LEU A 30 -5.88 -7.50 8.34
N ARG A 31 -5.14 -6.39 8.47
CA ARG A 31 -4.81 -5.79 9.78
C ARG A 31 -4.43 -4.32 9.63
N GLU A 32 -4.61 -3.56 10.71
CA GLU A 32 -4.10 -2.19 10.80
C GLU A 32 -2.61 -2.18 11.15
N LEU A 33 -1.84 -1.36 10.44
CA LEU A 33 -0.42 -1.16 10.62
C LEU A 33 -0.13 0.32 10.85
N GLU A 34 0.78 0.60 11.76
CA GLU A 34 1.32 1.94 11.97
C GLU A 34 2.75 1.98 11.44
N LEU A 35 2.97 2.80 10.42
CA LEU A 35 4.26 2.92 9.75
C LEU A 35 4.82 4.33 9.91
N LYS A 36 6.14 4.45 9.84
CA LYS A 36 6.81 5.75 9.83
C LYS A 36 6.86 6.28 8.40
N LEU A 37 6.42 7.52 8.23
CA LEU A 37 6.61 8.26 7.00
C LEU A 37 8.06 8.75 6.94
N PRO A 38 8.66 8.77 5.75
CA PRO A 38 9.95 9.43 5.57
C PRO A 38 9.81 10.94 5.84
N GLU A 39 10.93 11.64 6.01
CA GLU A 39 10.93 13.11 6.07
C GLU A 39 10.50 13.76 4.74
N ASP A 40 10.42 12.96 3.66
CA ASP A 40 10.07 13.41 2.32
C ASP A 40 8.54 13.60 2.17
N ASP A 41 8.11 14.86 2.00
CA ASP A 41 6.71 15.23 1.76
C ASP A 41 6.11 14.62 0.49
N SER A 42 6.93 14.15 -0.44
CA SER A 42 6.47 13.56 -1.71
C SER A 42 5.63 12.31 -1.46
N VAL A 43 6.08 11.43 -0.56
CA VAL A 43 5.40 10.20 -0.17
C VAL A 43 4.10 10.51 0.57
N ILE A 44 4.13 11.51 1.46
CA ILE A 44 2.99 11.97 2.24
C ILE A 44 1.88 12.49 1.31
N LYS A 45 2.24 13.32 0.32
CA LYS A 45 1.28 13.84 -0.67
C LYS A 45 0.60 12.73 -1.46
N VAL A 46 1.36 11.74 -1.92
CA VAL A 46 0.83 10.60 -2.67
C VAL A 46 -0.18 9.85 -1.80
N LEU A 47 0.21 9.49 -0.57
CA LEU A 47 -0.64 8.76 0.38
C LEU A 47 -1.88 9.57 0.78
N SER A 48 -1.79 10.89 0.91
CA SER A 48 -2.93 11.75 1.23
C SER A 48 -3.93 11.92 0.09
N SER A 49 -3.49 11.77 -1.16
CA SER A 49 -4.34 11.94 -2.35
C SER A 49 -4.95 10.63 -2.87
N THR A 50 -4.62 9.49 -2.27
CA THR A 50 -5.12 8.17 -2.70
C THR A 50 -5.70 7.38 -1.54
N GLU A 51 -6.78 6.64 -1.80
CA GLU A 51 -7.35 5.70 -0.83
C GLU A 51 -6.53 4.40 -0.75
N TYR A 52 -5.92 3.99 -1.87
CA TYR A 52 -5.13 2.77 -1.99
C TYR A 52 -3.72 3.09 -2.47
N ALA A 53 -2.73 2.55 -1.79
CA ALA A 53 -1.33 2.76 -2.13
C ALA A 53 -0.56 1.46 -2.07
N ALA A 54 0.37 1.30 -3.02
CA ALA A 54 1.43 0.31 -2.90
C ALA A 54 2.61 0.99 -2.21
N ILE A 55 2.91 0.53 -1.00
CA ILE A 55 4.05 1.04 -0.24
C ILE A 55 5.15 -0.02 -0.17
N PHE A 56 6.38 0.46 -0.15
CA PHE A 56 7.55 -0.33 0.18
C PHE A 56 8.13 0.23 1.48
N THR A 57 8.30 -0.68 2.43
CA THR A 57 8.86 -0.39 3.74
C THR A 57 10.24 -1.01 3.83
N GLU A 58 11.17 -0.31 4.46
CA GLU A 58 12.47 -0.84 4.82
C GLU A 58 12.48 -1.18 6.32
N GLY A 59 12.87 -2.42 6.65
CA GLY A 59 12.85 -2.96 8.01
C GLY A 59 11.62 -3.84 8.30
N GLU A 60 11.61 -4.43 9.50
CA GLU A 60 10.50 -5.24 9.97
C GLU A 60 9.31 -4.36 10.40
N ILE A 61 8.11 -4.73 9.94
CA ILE A 61 6.87 -3.98 10.18
C ILE A 61 6.59 -3.86 11.69
N ASP A 62 6.88 -4.92 12.44
CA ASP A 62 6.66 -5.01 13.89
C ASP A 62 7.52 -4.02 14.72
N GLU A 63 8.70 -3.60 14.21
CA GLU A 63 9.57 -2.63 14.90
C GLU A 63 9.34 -1.18 14.44
N GLY A 64 8.30 -0.95 13.63
CA GLY A 64 7.97 0.37 13.10
C GLY A 64 8.77 0.68 11.84
N ALA A 65 8.53 -0.12 10.80
CA ALA A 65 9.15 0.04 9.49
C ALA A 65 8.91 1.43 8.90
N THR A 66 9.94 1.92 8.20
CA THR A 66 9.91 3.22 7.54
C THR A 66 9.52 3.04 6.09
N ILE A 67 8.54 3.82 5.62
CA ILE A 67 8.15 3.83 4.22
C ILE A 67 9.29 4.48 3.43
N ILE A 68 9.86 3.73 2.49
CA ILE A 68 10.89 4.23 1.58
C ILE A 68 10.31 4.68 0.25
N LEU A 69 9.23 4.06 -0.19
CA LEU A 69 8.52 4.39 -1.43
C LEU A 69 7.03 4.22 -1.23
N ALA A 70 6.26 5.15 -1.77
CA ALA A 70 4.81 5.01 -1.91
C ALA A 70 4.42 5.36 -3.34
N ASN A 71 3.65 4.49 -3.96
CA ASN A 71 2.97 4.75 -5.21
C ASN A 71 1.47 4.77 -4.95
N SER A 72 0.81 5.84 -5.40
CA SER A 72 -0.65 5.88 -5.49
C SER A 72 -1.06 4.80 -6.47
N VAL A 73 -1.93 3.89 -6.04
CA VAL A 73 -2.48 2.91 -6.94
C VAL A 73 -3.95 3.19 -7.09
N SER A 74 -4.31 3.64 -8.29
CA SER A 74 -5.70 3.81 -8.66
C SER A 74 -6.37 2.44 -8.82
N LEU A 75 -7.67 2.32 -8.55
CA LEU A 75 -8.41 1.07 -8.80
C LEU A 75 -8.28 0.58 -10.25
N ASP A 76 -8.21 1.51 -11.21
CA ASP A 76 -7.95 1.22 -12.63
C ASP A 76 -6.56 0.61 -12.87
N GLU A 77 -5.50 1.19 -12.29
CA GLU A 77 -4.14 0.63 -12.38
C GLU A 77 -4.02 -0.70 -11.65
N LEU A 78 -4.66 -0.85 -10.48
CA LEU A 78 -4.72 -2.12 -9.75
C LEU A 78 -5.39 -3.20 -10.59
N ASN A 79 -6.45 -2.86 -11.34
CA ASN A 79 -7.15 -3.76 -12.23
C ASN A 79 -6.33 -4.11 -13.49
N GLU A 80 -5.60 -3.15 -14.05
CA GLU A 80 -4.69 -3.41 -15.17
C GLU A 80 -3.50 -4.29 -14.77
N GLU A 81 -2.88 -4.01 -13.63
CA GLU A 81 -1.79 -4.82 -13.08
C GLU A 81 -2.30 -6.22 -12.71
N LYS A 82 -3.49 -6.34 -12.09
CA LYS A 82 -4.18 -7.63 -11.86
C LYS A 82 -4.32 -8.42 -13.14
N LYS A 83 -4.84 -7.78 -14.19
CA LYS A 83 -5.10 -8.44 -15.46
C LYS A 83 -3.79 -8.92 -16.08
N ARG A 84 -2.74 -8.12 -16.05
CA ARG A 84 -1.41 -8.50 -16.56
C ARG A 84 -0.75 -9.61 -15.75
N ALA A 85 -0.82 -9.57 -14.42
CA ALA A 85 -0.22 -10.57 -13.55
C ALA A 85 -0.89 -11.93 -13.72
N ILE A 86 -2.23 -11.96 -13.81
CA ILE A 86 -2.99 -13.19 -14.07
C ILE A 86 -2.70 -13.73 -15.47
N ASP A 87 -2.65 -12.86 -16.49
CA ASP A 87 -2.36 -13.27 -17.87
C ASP A 87 -0.92 -13.81 -18.03
N ALA A 88 0.05 -13.20 -17.32
CA ALA A 88 1.43 -13.67 -17.27
C ALA A 88 1.57 -15.04 -16.59
N MET A 89 0.72 -15.34 -15.60
CA MET A 89 0.70 -16.65 -14.93
C MET A 89 0.00 -17.74 -15.76
N ASN A 90 -0.90 -17.36 -16.66
CA ASN A 90 -1.68 -18.28 -17.50
C ASN A 90 -1.00 -18.62 -18.84
N LYS A 91 0.16 -18.02 -19.14
CA LYS A 91 1.03 -18.43 -20.26
C LYS A 91 1.97 -19.53 -19.77
N LYS A 92 1.46 -20.75 -19.70
CA LYS A 92 2.26 -21.96 -19.53
C LYS A 92 1.82 -23.03 -20.52
#